data_AF-A0A3C1S877-F1
#
_entry.id   AF-A0A3C1S877-F1
#
_cell.length_a   1.000
_cell.length_b   1.000
_cell.length_c   1.000
_cell.angle_alpha   90.00
_cell.angle_beta   90.00
_cell.angle_gamma   90.00
#
_symmetry.space_group_name_H-M   'P 1'
#
loop_
_entity.id
_entity.type
_entity.pdbx_description
1 polymer ?
#
loop_
_entity_poly.entity_id
_entity_poly.type
_entity_poly.pdbx_seq_one_letter_code
_entity_poly.pdbx_strand_id
1 'polypeptide(L)'
;MKYMELLDNVIFILYELKKTKGINWYCLNNIVELLNYDSKISEVNEIAKYLEAQGYLELMSEFGMIFVQITSAGLVYVEKNQIQRDLKDIDLDKVNIYNEDDYFLFRKPLLDIVKKMKSILTKNKKGKADIGKDVEILKLEISKINPNKEIIELKLYDLKKERLLGQYLGHIRDAIEI
;
A
#
# COMPACT_ATOMS: atom_id res chain seq x y z
N MET A 1 18.02 8.76 2.02
CA MET A 1 18.28 7.42 2.58
C MET A 1 18.66 6.47 1.45
N LYS A 2 19.64 5.58 1.63
CA LYS A 2 19.99 4.58 0.61
C LYS A 2 19.00 3.40 0.66
N TYR A 3 18.86 2.65 -0.43
CA TYR A 3 17.92 1.52 -0.51
C TYR A 3 18.19 0.44 0.55
N MET A 4 19.44 0.00 0.71
CA MET A 4 19.79 -0.99 1.75
C MET A 4 19.53 -0.48 3.17
N GLU A 5 19.74 0.82 3.40
CA GLU A 5 19.47 1.44 4.68
C GLU A 5 17.96 1.51 4.98
N LEU A 6 17.13 1.75 3.96
CA LEU A 6 15.67 1.65 4.05
C LEU A 6 15.24 0.24 4.45
N LEU A 7 15.79 -0.80 3.81
CA LEU A 7 15.47 -2.19 4.13
C LEU A 7 15.81 -2.54 5.59
N ASP A 8 17.02 -2.18 6.04
CA ASP A 8 17.43 -2.40 7.44
C ASP A 8 16.50 -1.64 8.41
N ASN A 9 16.12 -0.41 8.07
CA ASN A 9 15.22 0.40 8.90
C ASN A 9 13.80 -0.20 8.97
N VAL A 10 13.29 -0.75 7.87
CA VAL A 10 11.99 -1.45 7.84
C VAL A 10 12.03 -2.66 8.77
N ILE A 11 13.05 -3.51 8.66
CA ILE A 11 13.17 -4.70 9.52
C ILE A 11 13.34 -4.28 11.00
N PHE A 12 14.14 -3.24 11.26
CA PHE A 12 14.36 -2.73 12.62
C PHE A 12 13.07 -2.16 13.26
N ILE A 13 12.28 -1.40 12.51
CA ILE A 13 10.97 -0.92 12.99
C ILE A 13 10.06 -2.09 13.34
N LEU A 14 9.99 -3.12 12.47
CA LEU A 14 9.16 -4.29 12.73
C LEU A 14 9.65 -5.11 13.93
N TYR A 15 10.96 -5.17 14.16
CA TYR A 15 11.57 -5.76 15.35
C TYR A 15 11.10 -5.04 16.63
N GLU A 16 11.18 -3.70 16.64
CA GLU A 16 10.75 -2.89 17.79
C GLU A 16 9.22 -2.95 18.01
N LEU A 17 8.43 -2.95 16.93
CA LEU A 17 6.98 -3.16 17.01
C LEU A 17 6.64 -4.51 17.61
N LYS A 18 7.32 -5.59 17.21
CA LYS A 18 7.09 -6.93 17.79
C LYS A 18 7.41 -6.98 19.28
N LYS A 19 8.47 -6.29 19.72
CA LYS A 19 8.85 -6.24 21.13
C LYS A 19 7.88 -5.42 21.98
N THR A 20 7.36 -4.32 21.44
CA THR A 20 6.49 -3.39 22.18
C THR A 20 5.02 -3.77 22.12
N LYS A 21 4.55 -4.29 20.97
CA LYS A 21 3.12 -4.52 20.67
C LYS A 21 2.78 -5.99 20.35
N GLY A 22 3.77 -6.88 20.29
CA GLY A 22 3.55 -8.30 20.00
C GLY A 22 3.47 -8.64 18.51
N ILE A 23 3.05 -9.86 18.21
CA ILE A 23 2.96 -10.39 16.84
C ILE A 23 1.69 -9.87 16.17
N ASN A 24 1.86 -8.94 15.23
CA ASN A 24 0.76 -8.38 14.43
C ASN A 24 1.19 -8.22 12.96
N TRP A 25 0.21 -7.95 12.10
CA TRP A 25 0.42 -7.53 10.72
C TRP A 25 0.44 -5.99 10.67
N TYR A 26 1.47 -5.43 10.04
CA TYR A 26 1.65 -3.97 9.95
C TYR A 26 1.65 -3.51 8.51
N CYS A 27 1.04 -2.35 8.25
CA CYS A 27 1.05 -1.74 6.93
C CYS A 27 2.45 -1.22 6.57
N LEU A 28 3.11 -1.87 5.60
CA LEU A 28 4.44 -1.49 5.15
C LEU A 28 4.46 -0.08 4.55
N ASN A 29 3.40 0.32 3.84
CA ASN A 29 3.28 1.66 3.28
C ASN A 29 3.42 2.74 4.37
N ASN A 30 2.82 2.52 5.56
CA ASN A 30 2.95 3.46 6.67
C ASN A 30 4.35 3.48 7.28
N ILE A 31 5.02 2.33 7.34
CA ILE A 31 6.41 2.25 7.81
C ILE A 31 7.33 3.04 6.87
N VAL A 32 7.19 2.85 5.56
CA VAL A 32 8.00 3.54 4.56
C VAL A 32 7.72 5.06 4.56
N GLU A 33 6.45 5.46 4.74
CA GLU A 33 6.05 6.86 4.90
C GLU A 33 6.64 7.50 6.17
N LEU A 34 6.63 6.78 7.31
CA LEU A 34 7.24 7.24 8.57
C LEU A 34 8.76 7.43 8.46
N LEU A 35 9.41 6.67 7.59
CA LEU A 35 10.82 6.84 7.25
C LEU A 35 11.08 8.03 6.30
N ASN A 36 10.05 8.82 5.98
CA ASN A 36 10.08 9.92 5.02
C ASN A 36 10.67 9.50 3.66
N TYR A 37 10.39 8.26 3.25
CA TYR A 37 10.82 7.75 1.96
C TYR A 37 9.68 7.91 0.95
N ASP A 38 9.87 8.80 -0.02
CA ASP A 38 8.92 9.01 -1.11
C ASP A 38 8.97 7.81 -2.06
N SER A 39 8.03 6.88 -1.88
CA SER A 39 7.91 5.66 -2.69
C SER A 39 6.55 5.52 -3.34
N LYS A 40 6.56 4.94 -4.54
CA LYS A 40 5.33 4.46 -5.18
C LYS A 40 4.88 3.12 -4.57
N ILE A 41 3.59 2.81 -4.68
CA ILE A 41 3.03 1.52 -4.22
C ILE A 41 3.80 0.33 -4.82
N SER A 42 4.19 0.41 -6.09
CA SER A 42 4.98 -0.63 -6.76
C SER A 42 6.35 -0.85 -6.10
N GLU A 43 7.03 0.22 -5.67
CA GLU A 43 8.32 0.13 -4.99
C GLU A 43 8.18 -0.46 -3.59
N VAL A 44 7.10 -0.11 -2.88
CA VAL A 44 6.77 -0.73 -1.57
C VAL A 44 6.55 -2.24 -1.74
N ASN A 45 5.90 -2.66 -2.83
CA ASN A 45 5.73 -4.07 -3.16
C ASN A 45 7.05 -4.78 -3.43
N GLU A 46 7.94 -4.16 -4.20
CA GLU A 46 9.26 -4.71 -4.48
C GLU A 46 10.08 -4.87 -3.19
N ILE A 47 10.04 -3.88 -2.29
CA ILE A 47 10.66 -3.96 -0.96
C ILE A 47 10.11 -5.17 -0.19
N ALA A 48 8.79 -5.32 -0.15
CA ALA A 48 8.14 -6.38 0.60
C ALA A 48 8.53 -7.76 0.08
N LYS A 49 8.43 -7.97 -1.24
CA LYS A 49 8.82 -9.22 -1.91
C LYS A 49 10.30 -9.53 -1.74
N TYR A 50 11.15 -8.52 -1.79
CA TYR A 50 12.58 -8.70 -1.55
C TYR A 50 12.84 -9.21 -0.13
N LEU A 51 12.26 -8.56 0.88
CA LEU A 51 12.44 -8.93 2.29
C LEU A 51 11.80 -10.30 2.62
N GLU A 52 10.67 -10.61 2.01
CA GLU A 52 10.05 -11.94 2.08
C GLU A 52 10.93 -13.01 1.44
N ALA A 53 11.51 -12.76 0.27
CA ALA A 53 12.41 -13.70 -0.40
C ALA A 53 13.71 -13.96 0.40
N GLN A 54 14.16 -12.99 1.20
CA GLN A 54 15.25 -13.20 2.18
C GLN A 54 14.80 -13.97 3.43
N GLY A 55 13.51 -14.22 3.59
CA GLY A 55 12.90 -14.89 4.73
C GLY A 55 12.74 -13.99 5.95
N TYR A 56 12.92 -12.68 5.83
CA TYR A 56 12.88 -11.76 6.98
C TYR A 56 11.45 -11.38 7.36
N LEU A 57 10.54 -11.37 6.39
CA LEU A 57 9.14 -10.99 6.58
C LEU A 57 8.19 -12.06 5.99
N GLU A 58 6.97 -12.13 6.52
CA GLU A 58 5.82 -12.73 5.85
C GLU A 58 5.00 -11.63 5.20
N LEU A 59 4.42 -11.91 4.03
CA LEU A 59 3.67 -10.95 3.24
C LEU A 59 2.18 -11.34 3.17
N MET A 60 1.32 -10.35 3.35
CA MET A 60 -0.09 -10.42 3.01
C MET A 60 -0.45 -9.17 2.22
N SER A 61 -0.86 -9.34 0.96
CA SER A 61 -1.28 -8.25 0.09
C SER A 61 -2.80 -8.17 -0.01
N GLU A 62 -3.32 -6.95 0.08
CA GLU A 62 -4.75 -6.70 -0.12
C GLU A 62 -4.99 -5.34 -0.77
N PHE A 63 -5.44 -5.32 -2.03
CA PHE A 63 -5.86 -4.12 -2.76
C PHE A 63 -4.88 -2.93 -2.62
N GLY A 64 -3.62 -3.14 -2.99
CA GLY A 64 -2.57 -2.11 -3.02
C GLY A 64 -1.96 -1.80 -1.66
N MET A 65 -2.43 -2.48 -0.62
CA MET A 65 -1.89 -2.40 0.72
C MET A 65 -1.08 -3.65 0.99
N ILE A 66 0.09 -3.43 1.57
CA ILE A 66 1.06 -4.47 1.82
C ILE A 66 1.21 -4.59 3.33
N PHE A 67 0.69 -5.69 3.86
CA PHE A 67 0.82 -6.03 5.27
C PHE A 67 1.99 -6.98 5.44
N VAL A 68 2.80 -6.70 6.45
CA VAL A 68 4.00 -7.47 6.73
C VAL A 68 4.06 -7.85 8.20
N GLN A 69 4.64 -9.02 8.45
CA GLN A 69 4.97 -9.49 9.78
C GLN A 69 6.42 -9.94 9.80
N ILE A 70 7.17 -9.60 10.85
CA ILE A 70 8.57 -10.04 10.98
C ILE A 70 8.66 -11.50 11.42
N THR A 71 9.42 -12.28 10.66
CA THR A 71 9.69 -13.70 10.95
C THR A 71 10.73 -13.83 12.07
N SER A 72 10.91 -15.05 12.58
CA SER A 72 12.03 -15.36 13.48
C SER A 72 13.39 -15.10 12.84
N ALA A 73 13.54 -15.33 11.52
CA ALA A 73 14.79 -15.06 10.82
C ALA A 73 15.07 -13.56 10.71
N GLY A 74 14.04 -12.72 10.51
CA GLY A 74 14.16 -11.27 10.54
C GLY A 74 14.59 -10.74 11.92
N LEU A 75 14.10 -11.34 13.01
CA LEU A 75 14.56 -10.98 14.36
C LEU A 75 16.04 -11.29 14.56
N VAL A 76 16.47 -12.51 14.20
CA VAL A 76 17.87 -12.93 14.31
C VAL A 76 18.76 -12.04 13.45
N TYR A 77 18.30 -11.60 12.28
CA TYR A 77 19.05 -10.68 11.41
C TYR A 77 19.37 -9.36 12.12
N VAL A 78 18.38 -8.73 12.78
CA VAL A 78 18.59 -7.48 13.52
C VAL A 78 19.58 -7.65 14.65
N GLU A 79 19.42 -8.72 15.44
CA GLU A 79 20.27 -9.01 16.61
C GLU A 79 21.70 -9.34 16.20
N LYS A 80 21.89 -10.19 15.19
CA LYS A 80 23.20 -10.63 14.72
C LYS A 80 24.00 -9.49 14.07
N ASN A 81 23.34 -8.64 13.30
CA ASN A 81 23.99 -7.51 12.62
C ASN A 81 24.06 -6.26 13.51
N GLN A 82 23.58 -6.35 14.76
CA GLN A 82 23.57 -5.25 15.72
C GLN A 82 22.96 -3.97 15.13
N ILE A 83 21.88 -4.14 14.36
CA ILE A 83 21.19 -3.00 13.76
C ILE A 83 20.58 -2.20 14.91
N GLN A 84 21.12 -1.01 15.13
CA GLN A 84 20.63 -0.06 16.12
C GLN A 84 20.33 1.26 15.39
N ARG A 85 19.12 1.78 15.63
CA ARG A 85 18.70 3.09 15.12
C ARG A 85 18.08 3.89 16.25
N ASP A 86 18.37 5.19 16.24
CA ASP A 86 17.68 6.12 17.12
C ASP A 86 16.28 6.37 16.55
N LEU A 87 15.24 5.86 17.22
CA LEU A 87 13.84 6.03 16.84
C LEU A 87 13.20 7.27 17.47
N LYS A 88 13.96 8.17 18.11
CA LYS A 88 13.38 9.34 18.80
C LYS A 88 12.44 10.19 17.93
N ASP A 89 12.68 10.21 16.62
CA ASP A 89 11.86 10.97 15.67
C ASP A 89 10.76 10.13 15.01
N ILE A 90 10.69 8.82 15.30
CA ILE A 90 9.72 7.88 14.71
C ILE A 90 8.70 7.49 15.78
N ASP A 91 7.49 8.00 15.59
CA ASP A 91 6.34 7.64 16.41
C ASP A 91 5.77 6.29 15.96
N LEU A 92 6.17 5.21 16.65
CA LEU A 92 5.71 3.85 16.39
C LEU A 92 4.20 3.65 16.62
N ASP A 93 3.52 4.59 17.28
CA ASP A 93 2.06 4.56 17.45
C ASP A 93 1.30 4.95 16.19
N LYS A 94 1.99 5.56 15.22
CA LYS A 94 1.42 5.85 13.89
C LYS A 94 1.49 4.67 12.91
N VAL A 95 2.18 3.58 13.28
CA VAL A 95 2.18 2.38 12.44
C VAL A 95 0.87 1.62 12.67
N ASN A 96 0.01 1.64 11.66
CA ASN A 96 -1.28 0.97 11.73
C ASN A 96 -1.11 -0.56 11.81
N ILE A 97 -1.73 -1.16 12.82
CA ILE A 97 -1.96 -2.60 12.89
C ILE A 97 -3.10 -2.92 11.93
N TYR A 98 -2.94 -3.97 11.13
CA TYR A 98 -4.06 -4.51 10.36
C TYR A 98 -5.08 -5.11 11.34
N ASN A 99 -6.22 -4.45 11.44
CA ASN A 99 -7.45 -5.08 11.88
C ASN A 99 -8.32 -5.26 10.64
N GLU A 100 -8.94 -6.43 10.51
CA GLU A 100 -9.91 -6.66 9.44
C GLU A 100 -10.97 -5.54 9.44
N ASP A 101 -11.46 -5.11 10.60
CA ASP A 101 -12.48 -4.05 10.67
C ASP A 101 -12.04 -2.67 10.08
N ASP A 102 -10.74 -2.44 9.88
CA ASP A 102 -10.19 -1.18 9.37
C ASP A 102 -10.03 -1.13 7.83
N TYR A 103 -10.61 -2.08 7.08
CA TYR A 103 -10.57 -2.15 5.60
C TYR A 103 -10.80 -0.79 4.91
N PHE A 104 -11.72 0.02 5.43
CA PHE A 104 -12.06 1.32 4.83
C PHE A 104 -10.94 2.35 4.95
N LEU A 105 -10.20 2.34 6.07
CA LEU A 105 -9.06 3.24 6.29
C LEU A 105 -7.94 2.93 5.30
N PHE A 106 -7.68 1.64 5.08
CA PHE A 106 -6.60 1.19 4.21
C PHE A 106 -6.85 1.45 2.71
N ARG A 107 -8.12 1.48 2.28
CA ARG A 107 -8.47 1.73 0.86
C ARG A 107 -8.72 3.20 0.54
N LYS A 108 -8.70 4.08 1.54
CA LYS A 108 -8.88 5.53 1.38
C LYS A 108 -7.96 6.14 0.31
N PRO A 109 -6.66 5.78 0.19
CA PRO A 109 -5.80 6.34 -0.86
C PRO A 109 -6.31 6.02 -2.27
N LEU A 110 -6.76 4.79 -2.53
CA LEU A 110 -7.35 4.39 -3.81
C LEU A 110 -8.68 5.11 -4.07
N LEU A 111 -9.53 5.22 -3.05
CA LEU A 111 -10.79 5.96 -3.15
C LEU A 111 -10.55 7.45 -3.44
N ASP A 112 -9.49 8.04 -2.91
CA ASP A 112 -9.12 9.42 -3.18
C ASP A 112 -8.57 9.60 -4.60
N ILE A 113 -7.87 8.61 -5.16
CA ILE A 113 -7.52 8.57 -6.59
C ILE A 113 -8.80 8.56 -7.45
N VAL A 114 -9.75 7.68 -7.14
CA VAL A 114 -11.03 7.59 -7.88
C VAL A 114 -11.83 8.89 -7.79
N LYS A 115 -11.86 9.55 -6.63
CA LYS A 115 -12.48 10.88 -6.47
C LYS A 115 -11.80 11.94 -7.36
N LYS A 116 -10.47 11.93 -7.45
CA LYS A 116 -9.72 12.83 -8.34
C LYS A 116 -10.09 12.58 -9.80
N MET A 117 -10.17 11.31 -10.23
CA MET A 117 -10.61 10.95 -11.59
C MET A 117 -12.00 11.52 -11.90
N LYS A 118 -12.96 11.35 -10.99
CA LYS A 118 -14.32 11.93 -11.15
C LYS A 118 -14.27 13.44 -11.29
N SER A 119 -13.49 14.13 -10.45
CA SER A 119 -13.35 15.58 -10.50
C SER A 119 -12.81 16.07 -11.85
N ILE A 120 -11.84 15.37 -12.43
CA ILE A 120 -11.25 15.69 -13.73
C ILE A 120 -12.29 15.60 -14.85
N LEU A 121 -13.09 14.53 -14.86
CA LEU A 121 -14.15 14.34 -15.86
C LEU A 121 -15.20 15.46 -15.78
N THR A 122 -15.65 15.79 -14.56
CA THR A 122 -16.64 16.85 -14.35
C THR A 122 -16.10 18.22 -14.76
N LYS A 123 -14.86 18.56 -14.37
CA LYS A 123 -14.25 19.87 -14.65
C LYS A 123 -14.00 20.11 -16.14
N ASN A 124 -13.60 19.07 -16.87
CA ASN A 124 -13.30 19.22 -18.28
C ASN A 124 -14.54 19.21 -19.19
N LYS A 125 -15.76 19.02 -18.63
CA LYS A 125 -17.00 18.75 -19.39
C LYS A 125 -16.80 17.69 -20.49
N LYS A 126 -15.80 16.82 -20.29
CA LYS A 126 -15.33 15.80 -21.21
C LYS A 126 -15.45 14.50 -20.46
N GLY A 127 -16.40 13.71 -20.90
CA GLY A 127 -16.74 12.43 -20.32
C GLY A 127 -18.08 12.03 -20.91
N LYS A 128 -18.10 10.95 -21.69
CA LYS A 128 -19.36 10.31 -22.04
C LYS A 128 -20.04 9.89 -20.73
N ALA A 129 -21.37 9.90 -20.68
CA ALA A 129 -22.11 9.48 -19.48
C ALA A 129 -21.64 8.10 -18.97
N ASP A 130 -21.21 7.23 -19.89
CA ASP A 130 -20.69 5.90 -19.58
C ASP A 130 -19.35 5.93 -18.82
N ILE A 131 -18.43 6.83 -19.18
CA ILE A 131 -17.13 6.98 -18.48
C ILE A 131 -17.36 7.43 -17.02
N GLY A 132 -18.31 8.35 -16.81
CA GLY A 132 -18.68 8.78 -15.46
C GLY A 132 -19.25 7.63 -14.63
N LYS A 133 -20.07 6.76 -15.24
CA LYS A 133 -20.60 5.56 -14.59
C LYS A 133 -19.49 4.56 -14.26
N ASP A 134 -18.53 4.35 -15.16
CA ASP A 134 -17.42 3.43 -14.93
C ASP A 134 -16.54 3.86 -13.75
N VAL A 135 -16.30 5.16 -13.59
CA VAL A 135 -15.61 5.70 -12.39
C VAL A 135 -16.43 5.50 -11.10
N GLU A 136 -17.76 5.62 -11.15
CA GLU A 136 -18.60 5.30 -10.00
C GLU A 136 -18.59 3.81 -9.66
N ILE A 137 -18.58 2.94 -10.66
CA ILE A 137 -18.48 1.49 -10.46
C ILE A 137 -17.14 1.15 -9.80
N LEU A 138 -16.02 1.74 -10.26
CA LEU A 138 -14.72 1.58 -9.58
C LEU A 138 -14.79 1.99 -8.11
N LYS A 139 -15.40 3.14 -7.81
CA LYS A 139 -15.55 3.62 -6.43
C LYS A 139 -16.32 2.61 -5.59
N LEU A 140 -17.46 2.13 -6.10
CA LEU A 140 -18.30 1.15 -5.41
C LEU A 140 -17.54 -0.14 -5.15
N GLU A 141 -16.86 -0.69 -6.18
CA GLU A 141 -16.15 -1.95 -6.07
C GLU A 141 -15.03 -1.88 -5.02
N ILE A 142 -14.16 -0.87 -5.11
CA ILE A 142 -13.05 -0.65 -4.16
C ILE A 142 -13.56 -0.48 -2.71
N SER A 143 -14.79 0.02 -2.54
CA SER A 143 -15.40 0.23 -1.22
C SER A 143 -15.99 -1.04 -0.58
N LYS A 144 -16.22 -2.12 -1.34
CA LYS A 144 -16.82 -3.37 -0.81
C LYS A 144 -15.82 -4.14 0.02
N ILE A 145 -16.22 -4.79 1.11
CA ILE A 145 -15.35 -5.67 1.91
C ILE A 145 -14.55 -6.65 1.02
N ASN A 146 -15.23 -7.30 0.07
CA ASN A 146 -14.61 -8.15 -0.95
C ASN A 146 -14.79 -7.53 -2.35
N PRO A 147 -13.86 -6.69 -2.81
CA PRO A 147 -13.93 -6.15 -4.17
C PRO A 147 -13.71 -7.25 -5.20
N ASN A 148 -14.49 -7.21 -6.26
CA ASN A 148 -14.33 -8.07 -7.42
C ASN A 148 -13.24 -7.50 -8.34
N LYS A 149 -12.07 -8.15 -8.36
CA LYS A 149 -10.93 -7.75 -9.19
C LYS A 149 -11.27 -7.72 -10.68
N GLU A 150 -12.04 -8.68 -11.19
CA GLU A 150 -12.44 -8.74 -12.61
C GLU A 150 -13.28 -7.52 -13.02
N ILE A 151 -14.20 -7.09 -12.16
CA ILE A 151 -15.00 -5.88 -12.41
C ILE A 151 -14.09 -4.65 -12.45
N ILE A 152 -13.14 -4.53 -11.52
CA ILE A 152 -12.20 -3.41 -11.47
C ILE A 152 -11.35 -3.39 -12.75
N GLU A 153 -10.79 -4.53 -13.16
CA GLU A 153 -9.98 -4.65 -14.37
C GLU A 153 -10.75 -4.27 -15.63
N LEU A 154 -12.00 -4.77 -15.76
CA LEU A 154 -12.89 -4.42 -16.86
C LEU A 154 -13.14 -2.90 -16.92
N LYS A 155 -13.40 -2.28 -15.77
CA LYS A 155 -13.61 -0.82 -15.70
C LYS A 155 -12.34 -0.03 -15.97
N LEU A 156 -11.19 -0.47 -15.49
CA LEU A 156 -9.91 0.15 -15.85
C LEU A 156 -9.65 0.05 -17.36
N TYR A 157 -9.98 -1.08 -17.99
CA TYR A 157 -9.85 -1.27 -19.43
C TYR A 157 -10.73 -0.31 -20.24
N ASP A 158 -11.99 -0.13 -19.84
CA ASP A 158 -12.89 0.81 -20.51
C ASP A 158 -12.42 2.26 -20.35
N LEU A 159 -11.92 2.61 -19.16
CA LEU A 159 -11.42 3.95 -18.84
C LEU A 159 -10.09 4.28 -19.51
N LYS A 160 -9.29 3.29 -19.95
CA LYS A 160 -8.05 3.54 -20.71
C LYS A 160 -8.27 4.38 -21.98
N LYS A 161 -9.49 4.35 -22.53
CA LYS A 161 -9.87 5.16 -23.69
C LYS A 161 -9.88 6.66 -23.37
N GLU A 162 -9.94 7.03 -22.10
CA GLU A 162 -9.90 8.42 -21.64
C GLU A 162 -8.47 8.85 -21.27
N ARG A 163 -7.82 9.56 -22.20
CA ARG A 163 -6.42 9.98 -22.05
C ARG A 163 -6.16 10.80 -20.79
N LEU A 164 -7.14 11.58 -20.34
CA LEU A 164 -7.01 12.44 -19.14
C LEU A 164 -6.84 11.64 -17.85
N LEU A 165 -7.21 10.36 -17.83
CA LEU A 165 -7.16 9.51 -16.63
C LEU A 165 -5.91 8.63 -16.55
N GLY A 166 -5.08 8.59 -17.61
CA GLY A 166 -4.01 7.59 -17.78
C GLY A 166 -3.11 7.37 -16.57
N GLN A 167 -2.60 8.45 -15.95
CA GLN A 167 -1.74 8.34 -14.76
C GLN A 167 -2.45 7.72 -13.55
N TYR A 168 -3.73 8.02 -13.36
CA TYR A 168 -4.52 7.52 -12.23
C TYR A 168 -4.89 6.05 -12.41
N LEU A 169 -5.15 5.63 -13.65
CA LEU A 169 -5.41 4.23 -13.99
C LEU A 169 -4.21 3.35 -13.71
N GLY A 170 -2.98 3.85 -13.93
CA GLY A 170 -1.75 3.16 -13.57
C GLY A 170 -1.67 2.86 -12.08
N HIS A 171 -1.90 3.87 -11.23
CA HIS A 171 -1.88 3.67 -9.78
C HIS A 171 -2.90 2.66 -9.25
N ILE A 172 -4.13 2.65 -9.80
CA ILE A 172 -5.15 1.68 -9.37
C ILE A 172 -4.77 0.28 -9.86
N ARG A 173 -4.23 0.17 -11.08
CA ARG A 173 -3.76 -1.11 -11.64
C ARG A 173 -2.64 -1.71 -10.80
N ASP A 174 -1.62 -0.92 -10.50
CA ASP A 174 -0.48 -1.37 -9.71
C ASP A 174 -0.94 -1.86 -8.33
N ALA A 175 -2.01 -1.28 -7.78
CA ALA A 175 -2.58 -1.73 -6.52
C ALA A 175 -3.34 -3.07 -6.58
N ILE A 176 -4.02 -3.38 -7.68
CA ILE A 176 -4.84 -4.63 -7.78
C ILE A 176 -4.05 -5.86 -8.23
N GLU A 177 -2.94 -5.65 -8.94
CA GLU A 177 -2.04 -6.70 -9.44
C GLU A 177 -1.07 -7.22 -8.36
N ILE A 178 -1.08 -6.62 -7.16
CA ILE A 178 -0.39 -7.07 -5.94
C ILE A 178 -1.32 -8.02 -5.16
#